data_AF-A0A516NP20-F1
#
_entry.id   AF-A0A516NP20-F1
#
_cell.length_a   1.000
_cell.length_b   1.000
_cell.length_c   1.000
_cell.angle_alpha   90.00
_cell.angle_beta   90.00
_cell.angle_gamma   90.00
#
_symmetry.space_group_name_H-M   'P 1'
#
loop_
_entity.id
_entity.type
_entity.pdbx_description
1 polymer ?
#
loop_
_entity_poly.entity_id
_entity_poly.type
_entity_poly.pdbx_seq_one_letter_code
_entity_poly.pdbx_strand_id
1 'polypeptide(L)'
;MHLKRGLRASMRNNGQAYGFSVSITAGAALLNTEAHRAGAAQIFLFAMGAVAAFSLLEAVVSTGFRQRLDKEPSTVMALGVSLSFLSVGATIGVAWVVARFVGGTLAWPLAGFLIALVYPLLAGLELAIAQRARAAADDETPEEGAVEREDDASDS
;
A
#
# COMPACT_ATOMS: atom_id res chain seq x y z
N MET A 1 7.83 23.31 -15.33
CA MET A 1 8.15 22.81 -13.96
C MET A 1 6.92 22.53 -13.07
N HIS A 2 5.79 23.23 -13.21
CA HIS A 2 4.61 23.02 -12.36
C HIS A 2 3.94 21.64 -12.51
N LEU A 3 3.87 21.08 -13.73
CA LEU A 3 3.27 19.77 -13.99
C LEU A 3 4.00 18.64 -13.24
N LYS A 4 5.34 18.57 -13.32
CA LYS A 4 6.14 17.55 -12.62
C LYS A 4 5.94 17.61 -11.11
N ARG A 5 5.86 18.82 -10.53
CA ARG A 5 5.62 19.01 -9.09
C ARG A 5 4.20 18.60 -8.69
N GLY A 6 3.19 18.98 -9.47
CA GLY A 6 1.80 18.60 -9.25
C GLY A 6 1.56 17.11 -9.39
N LEU A 7 2.14 16.48 -10.43
CA LEU A 7 2.04 15.04 -10.67
C LEU A 7 2.71 14.26 -9.53
N ARG A 8 3.89 14.69 -9.08
CA ARG A 8 4.57 14.09 -7.93
C ARG A 8 3.75 14.21 -6.65
N ALA A 9 3.08 15.35 -6.41
CA ALA A 9 2.22 15.54 -5.25
C ALA A 9 0.97 14.64 -5.30
N SER A 10 0.32 14.52 -6.45
CA SER A 10 -0.86 13.66 -6.65
C SER A 10 -0.52 12.18 -6.48
N MET A 11 0.54 11.71 -7.14
CA MET A 11 1.03 10.34 -7.01
C MET A 11 1.47 10.02 -5.58
N ARG A 12 2.06 11.01 -4.89
CA ARG A 12 2.42 10.88 -3.48
C ARG A 12 1.17 10.68 -2.63
N ASN A 13 0.18 11.56 -2.70
CA ASN A 13 -0.93 11.53 -1.76
C ASN A 13 -1.92 10.37 -1.97
N ASN A 14 -2.07 9.89 -3.19
CA ASN A 14 -3.15 8.95 -3.55
C ASN A 14 -2.65 7.59 -4.07
N GLY A 15 -1.33 7.37 -4.17
CA GLY A 15 -0.76 6.19 -4.83
C GLY A 15 -1.24 4.86 -4.26
N GLN A 16 -1.23 4.69 -2.93
CA GLN A 16 -1.67 3.45 -2.29
C GLN A 16 -3.18 3.20 -2.47
N ALA A 17 -4.00 4.23 -2.31
CA ALA A 17 -5.45 4.12 -2.54
C ALA A 17 -5.77 3.77 -4.01
N TYR A 18 -4.99 4.33 -4.95
CA TYR A 18 -5.11 4.01 -6.36
C TYR A 18 -4.75 2.55 -6.64
N GLY A 19 -3.60 2.06 -6.16
CA GLY A 19 -3.21 0.65 -6.35
C GLY A 19 -4.19 -0.33 -5.69
N PHE A 20 -4.76 0.02 -4.53
CA PHE A 20 -5.81 -0.79 -3.90
C PHE A 20 -7.05 -0.87 -4.79
N SER A 21 -7.48 0.26 -5.35
CA SER A 21 -8.64 0.34 -6.24
C SER A 21 -8.43 -0.48 -7.51
N VAL A 22 -7.23 -0.40 -8.11
CA VAL A 22 -6.85 -1.24 -9.25
C VAL A 22 -6.93 -2.72 -8.86
N SER A 23 -6.45 -3.09 -7.67
CA SER A 23 -6.44 -4.47 -7.19
C SER A 23 -7.85 -5.04 -6.98
N ILE A 24 -8.77 -4.32 -6.31
CA ILE A 24 -10.14 -4.86 -6.15
C ILE A 24 -10.87 -4.92 -7.48
N THR A 25 -10.65 -3.92 -8.36
CA THR A 25 -11.30 -3.89 -9.68
C THR A 25 -10.84 -5.06 -10.53
N ALA A 26 -9.52 -5.26 -10.64
CA ALA A 26 -8.93 -6.36 -11.39
C ALA A 26 -9.32 -7.72 -10.79
N GLY A 27 -9.29 -7.86 -9.46
CA GLY A 27 -9.69 -9.10 -8.79
C GLY A 27 -11.17 -9.45 -9.00
N ALA A 28 -12.07 -8.48 -8.87
CA ALA A 28 -13.49 -8.68 -9.16
C ALA A 28 -13.73 -9.01 -10.65
N ALA A 29 -13.04 -8.34 -11.57
CA ALA A 29 -13.11 -8.64 -13.00
C ALA A 29 -12.64 -10.08 -13.28
N LEU A 30 -11.56 -10.51 -12.65
CA LEU A 30 -11.00 -11.85 -12.83
C LEU A 30 -11.92 -12.97 -12.31
N LEU A 31 -12.60 -12.75 -11.18
CA LEU A 31 -13.66 -13.65 -10.72
C LEU A 31 -14.82 -13.72 -11.71
N ASN A 32 -15.19 -12.59 -12.33
CA ASN A 32 -16.24 -12.57 -13.33
C ASN A 32 -15.84 -13.35 -14.59
N THR A 33 -14.60 -13.25 -15.05
CA THR A 33 -14.11 -13.97 -16.23
C THR A 33 -14.01 -15.48 -16.00
N GLU A 34 -13.58 -15.90 -14.81
CA GLU A 34 -13.39 -17.33 -14.51
C GLU A 34 -14.70 -18.00 -14.06
N ALA A 35 -15.49 -17.37 -13.18
CA ALA A 35 -16.63 -18.02 -12.55
C ALA A 35 -17.91 -18.01 -13.40
N HIS A 36 -17.95 -17.27 -14.52
CA HIS A 36 -19.11 -17.13 -15.41
C HIS A 36 -20.41 -16.76 -14.67
N ARG A 37 -20.31 -16.12 -13.49
CA ARG A 37 -21.42 -15.81 -12.58
C ARG A 37 -21.32 -14.37 -12.08
N ALA A 38 -21.70 -13.43 -12.95
CA ALA A 38 -21.68 -11.99 -12.67
C ALA A 38 -23.01 -11.50 -12.08
N GLY A 39 -23.38 -11.94 -10.87
CA GLY A 39 -24.61 -11.51 -10.20
C GLY A 39 -24.38 -10.42 -9.14
N ALA A 40 -25.41 -9.62 -8.86
CA ALA A 40 -25.33 -8.57 -7.84
C ALA A 40 -24.97 -9.13 -6.46
N ALA A 41 -25.53 -10.29 -6.09
CA ALA A 41 -25.24 -10.96 -4.81
C ALA A 41 -23.75 -11.29 -4.64
N GLN A 42 -23.10 -11.72 -5.71
CA GLN A 42 -21.67 -12.03 -5.75
C GLN A 42 -20.81 -10.77 -5.50
N ILE A 43 -21.19 -9.65 -6.10
CA ILE A 43 -20.53 -8.35 -5.88
C ILE A 43 -20.69 -7.91 -4.43
N PHE A 44 -21.90 -8.06 -3.84
CA PHE A 44 -22.12 -7.77 -2.43
C PHE A 44 -21.26 -8.66 -1.52
N LEU A 45 -21.17 -9.96 -1.79
CA LEU A 45 -20.33 -10.87 -1.01
C LEU A 45 -18.85 -10.50 -1.09
N PHE A 46 -18.35 -10.16 -2.28
CA PHE A 46 -16.99 -9.69 -2.47
C PHE A 46 -16.72 -8.41 -1.67
N ALA A 47 -17.62 -7.43 -1.74
CA ALA A 47 -17.52 -6.20 -0.96
C ALA A 47 -17.53 -6.46 0.55
N MET A 48 -18.42 -7.34 1.03
CA MET A 48 -18.48 -7.73 2.44
C MET A 48 -17.19 -8.41 2.91
N GLY A 49 -16.59 -9.26 2.08
CA GLY A 49 -15.28 -9.83 2.35
C GLY A 49 -14.21 -8.76 2.52
N ALA A 50 -14.16 -7.79 1.59
CA ALA A 50 -13.21 -6.69 1.66
C ALA A 50 -13.38 -5.82 2.92
N VAL A 51 -14.63 -5.47 3.26
CA VAL A 51 -14.96 -4.71 4.48
C VAL A 51 -14.57 -5.48 5.75
N ALA A 52 -14.80 -6.80 5.78
CA ALA A 52 -14.41 -7.63 6.91
C ALA A 52 -12.89 -7.65 7.12
N ALA A 53 -12.09 -7.69 6.04
CA ALA A 53 -10.64 -7.62 6.13
C ALA A 53 -10.15 -6.26 6.65
N PHE A 54 -10.72 -5.14 6.19
CA PHE A 54 -10.40 -3.83 6.75
C PHE A 54 -10.77 -3.71 8.22
N SER A 55 -11.96 -4.19 8.59
CA SER A 55 -12.41 -4.20 9.99
C SER A 55 -11.46 -5.02 10.87
N LEU A 56 -10.97 -6.16 10.35
CA LEU A 56 -9.98 -6.99 11.03
C LEU A 56 -8.64 -6.26 11.17
N LEU A 57 -8.12 -5.67 10.10
CA LEU A 57 -6.87 -4.91 10.13
C LEU A 57 -6.96 -3.73 11.09
N GLU A 58 -8.05 -2.97 11.05
CA GLU A 58 -8.29 -1.87 11.96
C GLU A 58 -8.32 -2.37 13.41
N ALA A 59 -9.05 -3.44 13.70
CA ALA A 59 -9.10 -4.05 15.02
C ALA A 59 -7.70 -4.48 15.51
N VAL A 60 -6.88 -5.07 14.64
CA VAL A 60 -5.52 -5.51 14.98
C VAL A 60 -4.61 -4.31 15.25
N VAL A 61 -4.59 -3.32 14.35
CA VAL A 61 -3.68 -2.17 14.45
C VAL A 61 -4.05 -1.25 15.61
N SER A 62 -5.34 -1.06 15.88
CA SER A 62 -5.83 -0.20 16.96
C SER A 62 -5.87 -0.86 18.35
N THR A 63 -5.30 -2.07 18.50
CA THR A 63 -5.38 -2.88 19.73
C THR A 63 -6.83 -3.06 20.20
N GLY A 64 -7.73 -3.42 19.27
CA GLY A 64 -9.16 -3.61 19.51
C GLY A 64 -9.96 -2.31 19.58
N PHE A 65 -9.72 -1.37 18.66
CA PHE A 65 -10.36 -0.05 18.56
C PHE A 65 -10.09 0.88 19.76
N ARG A 66 -9.01 0.62 20.49
CA ARG A 66 -8.64 1.37 21.70
C ARG A 66 -7.79 2.60 21.41
N GLN A 67 -7.11 2.64 20.26
CA GLN A 67 -6.26 3.77 19.84
C GLN A 67 -6.78 4.39 18.55
N ARG A 68 -6.70 5.73 18.44
CA ARG A 68 -6.97 6.43 17.18
C ARG A 68 -5.77 6.24 16.26
N LEU A 69 -6.03 5.87 15.01
CA LEU A 69 -5.01 5.87 13.96
C LEU A 69 -4.58 7.31 13.69
N ASP A 70 -3.36 7.66 14.05
CA ASP A 70 -2.79 8.98 13.78
C ASP A 70 -2.58 9.19 12.27
N LYS A 71 -2.64 10.45 11.84
CA LYS A 71 -2.49 10.83 10.43
C LYS A 71 -1.01 10.73 10.03
N GLU A 72 -0.68 9.76 9.19
CA GLU A 72 0.71 9.43 8.84
C GLU A 72 1.45 10.59 8.11
N PRO A 73 2.70 10.94 8.49
CA PRO A 73 3.47 11.99 7.83
C PRO A 73 3.87 11.62 6.38
N SER A 74 3.61 12.52 5.43
CA SER A 74 3.70 12.31 3.96
C SER A 74 5.11 12.12 3.34
N THR A 75 6.16 11.92 4.15
CA THR A 75 7.55 12.14 3.70
C THR A 75 8.13 10.99 2.86
N VAL A 76 7.58 9.78 2.89
CA VAL A 76 8.24 8.58 2.30
C VAL A 76 7.55 7.97 1.06
N MET A 77 6.47 8.58 0.57
CA MET A 77 5.57 7.96 -0.43
C MET A 77 6.11 7.88 -1.88
N ALA A 78 7.23 8.53 -2.22
CA ALA A 78 7.76 8.48 -3.58
C ALA A 78 8.29 7.09 -3.98
N LEU A 79 8.70 6.25 -3.02
CA LEU A 79 9.09 4.86 -3.27
C LEU A 79 7.85 3.93 -3.34
N GLY A 80 6.75 4.32 -2.70
CA GLY A 80 5.51 3.54 -2.61
C GLY A 80 4.83 3.29 -3.96
N VAL A 81 5.06 4.12 -5.00
CA VAL A 81 4.45 3.92 -6.33
C VAL A 81 5.08 2.74 -7.08
N SER A 82 6.41 2.63 -7.08
CA SER A 82 7.10 1.49 -7.72
C SER A 82 6.84 0.19 -6.96
N LEU A 83 6.75 0.29 -5.63
CA LEU A 83 6.46 -0.85 -4.77
C LEU A 83 4.98 -1.29 -4.90
N SER A 84 4.05 -0.35 -5.10
CA SER A 84 2.65 -0.69 -5.38
C SER A 84 2.46 -1.62 -6.59
N PHE A 85 3.39 -1.64 -7.56
CA PHE A 85 3.34 -2.63 -8.65
C PHE A 85 3.43 -4.07 -8.13
N LEU A 86 4.31 -4.33 -7.16
CA LEU A 86 4.48 -5.65 -6.53
C LEU A 86 3.25 -6.01 -5.69
N SER A 87 2.81 -5.09 -4.83
CA SER A 87 1.56 -5.26 -4.08
C SER A 87 0.38 -5.56 -5.00
N VAL A 88 0.13 -4.73 -6.03
CA VAL A 88 -0.96 -4.93 -7.00
C VAL A 88 -0.83 -6.30 -7.67
N GLY A 89 0.35 -6.62 -8.23
CA GLY A 89 0.58 -7.88 -8.93
C GLY A 89 0.37 -9.11 -8.04
N ALA A 90 0.92 -9.10 -6.83
CA ALA A 90 0.73 -10.17 -5.86
C ALA A 90 -0.74 -10.34 -5.48
N THR A 91 -1.45 -9.23 -5.28
CA THR A 91 -2.86 -9.26 -4.88
C THR A 91 -3.76 -9.75 -6.00
N ILE A 92 -3.48 -9.37 -7.26
CA ILE A 92 -4.15 -9.94 -8.44
C ILE A 92 -3.84 -11.45 -8.55
N GLY A 93 -2.60 -11.87 -8.29
CA GLY A 93 -2.22 -13.28 -8.24
C GLY A 93 -3.02 -14.07 -7.19
N VAL A 94 -3.23 -13.50 -6.00
CA VAL A 94 -4.09 -14.09 -4.97
C VAL A 94 -5.53 -14.23 -5.47
N ALA A 95 -6.08 -13.19 -6.09
CA ALA A 95 -7.43 -13.24 -6.66
C ALA A 95 -7.55 -14.34 -7.74
N TRP A 96 -6.52 -14.50 -8.58
CA TRP A 96 -6.45 -15.56 -9.59
C TRP A 96 -6.47 -16.95 -8.97
N VAL A 97 -5.64 -17.19 -7.94
CA VAL A 97 -5.62 -18.46 -7.20
C VAL A 97 -6.99 -18.78 -6.61
N VAL A 98 -7.65 -17.80 -5.97
CA VAL A 98 -9.00 -18.00 -5.41
C VAL A 98 -10.00 -18.34 -6.50
N ALA A 99 -10.00 -17.59 -7.60
CA ALA A 99 -10.89 -17.82 -8.74
C ALA A 99 -10.69 -19.23 -9.33
N ARG A 100 -9.44 -19.68 -9.43
CA ARG A 100 -9.07 -20.95 -10.07
C ARG A 100 -9.34 -22.19 -9.22
N PHE A 101 -9.11 -22.11 -7.90
CA PHE A 101 -9.08 -23.28 -7.02
C PHE A 101 -10.26 -23.37 -6.05
N VAL A 102 -10.90 -22.27 -5.68
CA VAL A 102 -12.02 -22.28 -4.72
C VAL A 102 -13.35 -22.40 -5.45
N GLY A 103 -13.54 -21.58 -6.49
CA GLY A 103 -14.76 -21.55 -7.29
C GLY A 103 -16.05 -21.28 -6.49
N GLY A 104 -17.19 -21.30 -7.19
CA GLY A 104 -18.51 -21.16 -6.58
C GLY A 104 -18.75 -19.83 -5.86
N THR A 105 -19.71 -19.82 -4.93
CA THR A 105 -20.13 -18.61 -4.21
C THR A 105 -19.10 -18.16 -3.16
N LEU A 106 -18.32 -19.10 -2.59
CA LEU A 106 -17.35 -18.80 -1.53
C LEU A 106 -16.11 -18.06 -2.06
N ALA A 107 -15.76 -18.23 -3.34
CA ALA A 107 -14.65 -17.52 -3.96
C ALA A 107 -14.79 -15.98 -3.88
N TRP A 108 -16.02 -15.46 -3.88
CA TRP A 108 -16.31 -14.03 -3.88
C TRP A 108 -15.92 -13.32 -2.58
N PRO A 109 -16.50 -13.67 -1.42
CA PRO A 109 -16.11 -13.04 -0.16
C PRO A 109 -14.65 -13.35 0.19
N LEU A 110 -14.16 -14.55 -0.14
CA LEU A 110 -12.77 -14.92 0.15
C LEU A 110 -11.77 -14.08 -0.66
N ALA A 111 -12.01 -13.87 -1.96
CA ALA A 111 -11.13 -13.04 -2.77
C ALA A 111 -11.16 -11.58 -2.32
N GLY A 112 -12.35 -11.01 -2.07
CA GLY A 112 -12.47 -9.64 -1.57
C GLY A 112 -11.72 -9.46 -0.24
N PHE A 113 -11.88 -10.42 0.68
CA PHE A 113 -11.17 -10.45 1.96
C PHE A 113 -9.66 -10.53 1.78
N LEU A 114 -9.17 -11.49 0.98
CA LEU A 114 -7.73 -11.66 0.80
C LEU A 114 -7.09 -10.49 0.05
N ILE A 115 -7.78 -9.88 -0.91
CA ILE A 115 -7.27 -8.67 -1.60
C ILE A 115 -7.14 -7.52 -0.59
N ALA A 116 -8.18 -7.27 0.20
CA ALA A 116 -8.21 -6.21 1.22
C ALA A 116 -7.31 -6.47 2.43
N LEU A 117 -6.87 -7.72 2.63
CA LEU A 117 -5.88 -8.06 3.66
C LEU A 117 -4.46 -7.97 3.12
N VAL A 118 -4.18 -8.60 1.98
CA VAL A 118 -2.82 -8.74 1.42
C VAL A 118 -2.29 -7.41 0.90
N TYR A 119 -3.11 -6.61 0.22
CA TYR A 119 -2.64 -5.37 -0.36
C TYR A 119 -2.09 -4.38 0.69
N PRO A 120 -2.81 -4.02 1.77
CA PRO A 120 -2.28 -3.10 2.77
C PRO A 120 -1.06 -3.66 3.51
N LEU A 121 -1.00 -4.98 3.73
CA LEU A 121 0.14 -5.63 4.38
C LEU A 121 1.41 -5.54 3.53
N LEU A 122 1.30 -5.85 2.23
CA LEU A 122 2.43 -5.72 1.31
C LEU A 122 2.83 -4.26 1.13
N ALA A 123 1.87 -3.35 0.94
CA ALA A 123 2.15 -1.92 0.81
C ALA A 123 2.80 -1.33 2.07
N GLY A 124 2.39 -1.79 3.26
CA GLY A 124 3.00 -1.41 4.54
C GLY A 124 4.42 -1.97 4.70
N LEU A 125 4.63 -3.24 4.33
CA LEU A 125 5.96 -3.86 4.36
C LEU A 125 6.93 -3.18 3.40
N GLU A 126 6.48 -2.91 2.18
CA GLU A 126 7.20 -2.14 1.17
C GLU A 126 7.64 -0.77 1.70
N LEU A 127 6.74 -0.06 2.38
CA LEU A 127 7.03 1.23 3.00
C LEU A 127 8.05 1.09 4.16
N ALA A 128 7.93 0.07 4.99
CA ALA A 128 8.86 -0.19 6.07
C ALA A 128 10.28 -0.50 5.55
N ILE A 129 10.39 -1.30 4.48
CA ILE A 129 11.66 -1.59 3.80
C ILE A 129 12.24 -0.31 3.19
N ALA A 130 11.41 0.50 2.53
CA ALA A 130 11.79 1.79 1.94
C ALA A 130 12.41 2.74 2.98
N GLN A 131 11.78 2.84 4.15
CA GLN A 131 12.23 3.68 5.26
C GLN A 131 13.57 3.21 5.81
N ARG A 132 13.73 1.90 6.02
CA ARG A 132 14.99 1.31 6.49
C ARG A 132 16.15 1.52 5.52
N ALA A 133 15.92 1.34 4.22
CA ALA A 133 16.95 1.53 3.21
C ALA A 133 17.42 2.99 3.13
N ARG A 134 16.51 3.96 3.34
CA ARG A 134 16.88 5.39 3.42
C ARG A 134 17.67 5.72 4.68
N ALA A 135 17.21 5.24 5.84
CA ALA A 135 17.90 5.45 7.10
C ALA A 135 19.35 4.91 7.04
N ALA A 136 19.56 3.77 6.40
CA ALA A 136 20.91 3.23 6.19
C ALA A 136 21.76 4.08 5.23
N ALA A 137 21.16 4.63 4.16
CA ALA A 137 21.87 5.48 3.20
C ALA A 137 22.23 6.86 3.77
N ASP A 138 21.39 7.41 4.66
CA ASP A 138 21.63 8.71 5.31
C ASP A 138 22.74 8.62 6.38
N ASP A 139 22.92 7.45 7.02
CA ASP A 139 23.96 7.17 8.03
C ASP A 139 25.37 7.00 7.39
N GLU A 140 25.43 6.74 6.08
CA GLU A 140 26.69 6.58 5.32
C GLU A 140 27.27 7.91 4.79
N THR A 141 26.59 9.04 4.97
CA THR A 141 27.13 10.38 4.68
C THR A 141 27.68 11.03 5.95
N PRO A 142 28.97 10.84 6.31
CA PRO A 142 29.58 11.67 7.35
C PRO A 142 29.53 13.13 6.88
N GLU A 143 29.15 14.03 7.78
CA GLU A 143 29.14 15.47 7.55
C GLU A 143 30.54 15.97 7.12
N GLU A 144 30.79 15.98 5.81
CA GLU A 144 31.79 16.86 5.18
C GLU A 144 31.29 18.30 5.34
N GLY A 145 31.59 18.90 6.49
CA GLY A 145 31.23 20.30 6.76
C GLY A 145 31.66 20.85 8.12
N ALA A 146 32.16 20.02 9.05
CA ALA A 146 32.60 20.49 10.37
C ALA A 146 34.11 20.81 10.45
N VAL A 147 34.77 21.09 9.32
CA VAL A 147 36.17 21.55 9.27
C VAL A 147 36.27 22.83 8.44
N GLU A 148 35.62 23.88 8.91
CA GLU A 148 36.14 25.25 8.74
C GLU A 148 35.87 25.99 10.05
N ARG A 149 36.56 25.50 11.09
CA ARG A 149 36.80 26.22 12.32
C ARG A 149 37.71 27.40 11.99
N GLU A 150 37.24 28.59 12.33
CA GLU A 150 37.91 29.32 13.43
C GLU A 150 39.36 29.75 13.13
N ASP A 151 39.62 30.47 12.03
CA ASP A 151 40.93 31.10 11.78
C ASP A 151 40.86 32.61 11.41
N ASP A 152 39.69 33.26 11.49
CA ASP A 152 39.57 34.70 11.15
C ASP A 152 39.29 35.61 12.36
N ALA A 153 39.63 35.14 13.56
CA ALA A 153 39.48 35.90 14.81
C ALA A 153 40.82 36.05 15.56
N SER A 154 41.90 36.33 14.85
CA SER A 154 43.14 36.83 15.46
C SER A 154 44.03 37.54 14.45
N ASP A 155 43.65 38.74 14.04
CA ASP A 155 44.65 39.81 13.92
C ASP A 155 43.97 41.18 14.12
N SER A 156 44.25 41.77 15.26
CA SER A 156 43.92 43.14 15.66
C SER A 156 45.19 43.97 15.68
#